data_AF-A0A437GVA1-F1
#
_entry.id   AF-A0A437GVA1-F1
#
_cell.length_a   1.000
_cell.length_b   1.000
_cell.length_c   1.000
_cell.angle_alpha   90.00
_cell.angle_beta   90.00
_cell.angle_gamma   90.00
#
_symmetry.space_group_name_H-M   'P 1'
#
loop_
_entity.id
_entity.type
_entity.pdbx_description
1 polymer ?
#
loop_
_entity_poly.entity_id
_entity_poly.type
_entity_poly.pdbx_seq_one_letter_code
_entity_poly.pdbx_strand_id
1 'polypeptide(L)'
;MTTSRKEVIKGLKVLSQVATEDLDQEQFARHLVAESDRGVIMLSATMVDDALRNVLVERFQRANKDERETLFNGPAGNFASRTLLAKALGIIDQETKGNIDLLRHMRNACAHAQNDLNFQSPEIQAAIQCLVADSSVPLGQVPPPMMRGAFVLYCRITAHLIRFGAPPESFDAGTDPFLSELMQGLVDQWATQTRVGLLKLEG
;
A
#
# COMPACT_ATOMS: atom_id res chain seq x y z
N MET A 1 16.19 -38.66 4.85
CA MET A 1 14.91 -38.25 5.45
C MET A 1 14.08 -37.59 4.36
N THR A 2 12.93 -38.13 4.01
CA THR A 2 12.01 -37.58 3.00
C THR A 2 11.01 -36.64 3.69
N THR A 3 11.13 -35.35 3.45
CA THR A 3 10.20 -34.34 3.97
C THR A 3 8.79 -34.60 3.45
N SER A 4 7.80 -34.68 4.34
CA SER A 4 6.41 -34.96 3.97
C SER A 4 5.78 -33.78 3.23
N ARG A 5 4.86 -34.04 2.29
CA ARG A 5 4.08 -33.00 1.58
C ARG A 5 3.39 -32.02 2.54
N LYS A 6 2.95 -32.51 3.71
CA LYS A 6 2.33 -31.68 4.76
C LYS A 6 3.34 -30.70 5.38
N GLU A 7 4.57 -31.13 5.58
CA GLU A 7 5.66 -30.30 6.11
C GLU A 7 6.10 -29.25 5.09
N VAL A 8 6.18 -29.61 3.81
CA VAL A 8 6.45 -28.67 2.71
C VAL A 8 5.36 -27.60 2.64
N ILE A 9 4.07 -27.98 2.65
CA ILE A 9 2.96 -27.01 2.64
C ILE A 9 2.99 -26.10 3.87
N LYS A 10 3.30 -26.65 5.05
CA LYS A 10 3.45 -25.84 6.27
C LYS A 10 4.59 -24.83 6.12
N GLY A 11 5.73 -25.24 5.57
CA GLY A 11 6.85 -24.35 5.28
C GLY A 11 6.49 -23.22 4.30
N LEU A 12 5.83 -23.55 3.19
CA LEU A 12 5.36 -22.55 2.21
C LEU A 12 4.36 -21.56 2.81
N LYS A 13 3.45 -22.04 3.70
CA LYS A 13 2.52 -21.17 4.40
C LYS A 13 3.23 -20.18 5.32
N VAL A 14 4.27 -20.63 6.05
CA VAL A 14 5.09 -19.75 6.88
C VAL A 14 5.77 -18.68 6.02
N LEU A 15 6.34 -19.06 4.87
CA LEU A 15 6.95 -18.11 3.94
C LEU A 15 5.95 -17.08 3.39
N SER A 16 4.72 -17.51 3.07
CA SER A 16 3.66 -16.60 2.60
C SER A 16 3.06 -15.70 3.69
N GLN A 17 3.39 -15.96 4.96
CA GLN A 17 2.94 -15.20 6.12
C GLN A 17 4.00 -14.20 6.61
N VAL A 18 5.22 -14.26 6.07
CA VAL A 18 6.23 -13.21 6.26
C VAL A 18 5.64 -11.94 5.67
N ALA A 19 5.33 -10.98 6.55
CA ALA A 19 4.76 -9.73 6.12
C ALA A 19 5.82 -8.97 5.32
N THR A 20 5.39 -8.11 4.40
CA THR A 20 6.31 -7.21 3.67
C THR A 20 7.16 -6.36 4.64
N GLU A 21 6.72 -6.23 5.89
CA GLU A 21 7.36 -5.52 7.01
C GLU A 21 8.56 -6.22 7.65
N ASP A 22 8.76 -7.53 7.46
CA ASP A 22 9.95 -8.22 7.96
C ASP A 22 11.19 -7.92 7.08
N LEU A 23 10.99 -7.26 5.93
CA LEU A 23 12.03 -6.71 5.10
C LEU A 23 12.32 -5.28 5.57
N ASP A 24 13.57 -5.00 5.93
CA ASP A 24 14.03 -3.61 6.11
C ASP A 24 13.73 -2.81 4.85
N GLN A 25 13.42 -1.50 4.98
CA GLN A 25 13.02 -0.65 3.86
C GLN A 25 14.04 -0.68 2.72
N GLU A 26 15.33 -0.80 3.06
CA GLU A 26 16.40 -0.93 2.09
C GLU A 26 16.36 -2.29 1.35
N GLN A 27 16.05 -3.37 2.05
CA GLN A 27 15.91 -4.70 1.45
C GLN A 27 14.69 -4.79 0.53
N PHE A 28 13.56 -4.20 0.93
CA PHE A 28 12.37 -4.10 0.08
C PHE A 28 12.64 -3.24 -1.16
N ALA A 29 13.31 -2.10 -1.01
CA ALA A 29 13.69 -1.25 -2.14
C ALA A 29 14.60 -2.01 -3.13
N ARG A 30 15.61 -2.74 -2.64
CA ARG A 30 16.49 -3.58 -3.47
C ARG A 30 15.74 -4.69 -4.19
N HIS A 31 14.78 -5.35 -3.51
CA HIS A 31 13.94 -6.35 -4.16
C HIS A 31 13.11 -5.75 -5.28
N LEU A 32 12.52 -4.58 -5.07
CA LEU A 32 11.75 -3.92 -6.11
C LEU A 32 12.65 -3.62 -7.32
N VAL A 33 13.87 -3.11 -7.16
CA VAL A 33 14.76 -2.75 -8.29
C VAL A 33 14.95 -3.90 -9.30
N ALA A 34 15.04 -5.14 -8.83
CA ALA A 34 15.21 -6.31 -9.69
C ALA A 34 13.88 -6.88 -10.24
N GLU A 35 12.74 -6.36 -9.78
CA GLU A 35 11.42 -6.85 -10.15
C GLU A 35 10.87 -6.25 -11.44
N SER A 36 10.00 -7.02 -12.09
CA SER A 36 9.21 -6.54 -13.24
C SER A 36 8.25 -5.42 -12.81
N ASP A 37 7.86 -4.55 -13.73
CA ASP A 37 6.86 -3.50 -13.45
C ASP A 37 5.56 -4.07 -12.87
N ARG A 38 5.10 -5.20 -13.42
CA ARG A 38 3.96 -5.97 -12.91
C ARG A 38 4.18 -6.44 -11.46
N GLY A 39 5.36 -7.00 -11.18
CA GLY A 39 5.77 -7.44 -9.85
C GLY A 39 5.78 -6.28 -8.86
N VAL A 40 6.33 -5.13 -9.25
CA VAL A 40 6.36 -3.90 -8.45
C VAL A 40 4.95 -3.43 -8.12
N ILE A 41 4.04 -3.39 -9.11
CA ILE A 41 2.64 -3.01 -8.88
C ILE A 41 1.99 -3.93 -7.84
N MET A 42 2.18 -5.24 -7.98
CA MET A 42 1.60 -6.22 -7.05
C MET A 42 2.21 -6.13 -5.65
N LEU A 43 3.54 -6.04 -5.54
CA LEU A 43 4.25 -6.01 -4.26
C LEU A 43 3.98 -4.71 -3.49
N SER A 44 4.06 -3.54 -4.14
CA SER A 44 3.80 -2.27 -3.47
C SER A 44 2.32 -2.12 -3.07
N ALA A 45 1.37 -2.65 -3.84
CA ALA A 45 -0.04 -2.69 -3.41
C ALA A 45 -0.27 -3.65 -2.24
N THR A 46 0.49 -4.76 -2.19
CA THR A 46 0.43 -5.72 -1.07
C THR A 46 0.94 -5.08 0.23
N MET A 47 1.97 -4.22 0.16
CA MET A 47 2.45 -3.45 1.32
C MET A 47 1.36 -2.57 1.94
N VAL A 48 0.50 -1.94 1.14
CA VAL A 48 -0.65 -1.15 1.65
C VAL A 48 -1.71 -2.06 2.28
N ASP A 49 -1.97 -3.22 1.68
CA ASP A 49 -2.88 -4.23 2.23
C ASP A 49 -2.39 -4.79 3.58
N ASP A 50 -1.08 -5.03 3.70
CA ASP A 50 -0.43 -5.46 4.94
C ASP A 50 -0.52 -4.36 6.02
N ALA A 51 -0.29 -3.09 5.66
CA ALA A 51 -0.46 -1.98 6.60
C ALA A 51 -1.90 -1.91 7.16
N LEU A 52 -2.92 -2.10 6.31
CA LEU A 52 -4.32 -2.21 6.75
C LEU A 52 -4.53 -3.41 7.67
N ARG A 53 -3.96 -4.57 7.35
CA ARG A 53 -4.05 -5.75 8.21
C ARG A 53 -3.45 -5.47 9.59
N ASN A 54 -2.28 -4.85 9.63
CA ASN A 54 -1.53 -4.64 10.86
C ASN A 54 -2.21 -3.61 11.77
N VAL A 55 -2.65 -2.48 11.23
CA VAL A 55 -3.42 -1.51 12.04
C VAL A 55 -4.74 -2.12 12.54
N LEU A 56 -5.40 -3.00 11.77
CA LEU A 56 -6.60 -3.69 12.25
C LEU A 56 -6.28 -4.70 13.37
N VAL A 57 -5.17 -5.44 13.28
CA VAL A 57 -4.69 -6.29 14.38
C VAL A 57 -4.48 -5.45 15.64
N GLU A 58 -3.85 -4.28 15.52
CA GLU A 58 -3.63 -3.34 16.62
C GLU A 58 -4.92 -2.71 17.16
N ARG A 59 -6.00 -2.62 16.38
CA ARG A 59 -7.31 -2.14 16.84
C ARG A 59 -8.15 -3.25 17.47
N PHE A 60 -7.93 -4.51 17.11
CA PHE A 60 -8.61 -5.67 17.68
C PHE A 60 -7.95 -6.23 18.96
N GLN A 61 -7.41 -5.36 19.83
CA GLN A 61 -6.70 -5.78 21.06
C GLN A 61 -7.55 -6.62 22.02
N ARG A 62 -8.87 -6.45 21.98
CA ARG A 62 -9.81 -7.21 22.82
C ARG A 62 -10.12 -8.60 22.28
N ALA A 63 -9.87 -8.85 20.99
CA ALA A 63 -10.06 -10.16 20.39
C ALA A 63 -8.87 -11.06 20.76
N ASN A 64 -9.14 -12.27 21.25
CA ASN A 64 -8.12 -13.29 21.44
C ASN A 64 -7.61 -13.82 20.08
N LYS A 65 -6.67 -14.78 20.10
CA LYS A 65 -6.06 -15.30 18.87
C LYS A 65 -7.10 -15.92 17.91
N ASP A 66 -8.01 -16.74 18.41
CA ASP A 66 -8.99 -17.47 17.61
C ASP A 66 -10.07 -16.53 17.06
N GLU A 67 -10.47 -15.53 17.85
CA GLU A 67 -11.37 -14.46 17.41
C GLU A 67 -10.74 -13.63 16.30
N ARG A 68 -9.46 -13.23 16.44
CA ARG A 68 -8.73 -12.53 15.39
C ARG A 68 -8.63 -13.37 14.12
N GLU A 69 -8.27 -14.65 14.25
CA GLU A 69 -8.21 -15.55 13.10
C GLU A 69 -9.58 -15.67 12.41
N THR A 70 -10.67 -15.75 13.17
CA THR A 70 -12.04 -15.74 12.63
C THR A 70 -12.34 -14.44 11.88
N LEU A 71 -11.97 -13.28 12.43
CA LEU A 71 -12.16 -11.98 11.77
C LEU A 71 -11.38 -11.92 10.45
N PHE A 72 -10.11 -12.33 10.45
CA PHE A 72 -9.25 -12.32 9.25
C PHE A 72 -9.50 -13.48 8.28
N ASN A 73 -10.33 -14.46 8.65
CA ASN A 73 -10.87 -15.45 7.71
C ASN A 73 -12.29 -15.09 7.22
N GLY A 74 -12.89 -14.02 7.76
CA GLY A 74 -14.22 -13.56 7.40
C GLY A 74 -14.23 -12.05 7.10
N PRO A 75 -14.82 -11.21 7.97
CA PRO A 75 -15.09 -9.79 7.67
C PRO A 75 -13.84 -8.93 7.41
N ALA A 76 -12.64 -9.36 7.80
CA ALA A 76 -11.37 -8.70 7.51
C ALA A 76 -10.46 -9.52 6.55
N GLY A 77 -11.04 -10.49 5.83
CA GLY A 77 -10.25 -11.52 5.14
C GLY A 77 -9.62 -11.11 3.82
N ASN A 78 -10.15 -10.10 3.14
CA ASN A 78 -9.59 -9.62 1.88
C ASN A 78 -9.28 -8.11 1.91
N PHE A 79 -8.52 -7.66 0.92
CA PHE A 79 -8.05 -6.28 0.80
C PHE A 79 -9.22 -5.26 0.81
N ALA A 80 -10.30 -5.54 0.06
CA ALA A 80 -11.46 -4.65 0.01
C ALA A 80 -12.15 -4.55 1.39
N SER A 81 -12.36 -5.68 2.07
CA SER A 81 -12.99 -5.69 3.38
C SER A 81 -12.14 -5.01 4.46
N ARG A 82 -10.81 -5.20 4.43
CA ARG A 82 -9.90 -4.46 5.33
C ARG A 82 -9.94 -2.96 5.07
N THR A 83 -9.97 -2.54 3.82
CA THR A 83 -10.10 -1.12 3.43
C THR A 83 -11.41 -0.53 3.97
N LEU A 84 -12.53 -1.24 3.80
CA LEU A 84 -13.83 -0.83 4.32
C LEU A 84 -13.82 -0.71 5.85
N LEU A 85 -13.24 -1.69 6.56
CA LEU A 85 -13.12 -1.67 8.01
C LEU A 85 -12.26 -0.51 8.50
N ALA A 86 -11.12 -0.25 7.85
CA ALA A 86 -10.24 0.87 8.20
C ALA A 86 -10.97 2.22 8.07
N LYS A 87 -11.74 2.41 7.00
CA LYS A 87 -12.62 3.59 6.86
C LYS A 87 -13.63 3.61 8.01
N ALA A 88 -14.39 2.53 8.19
CA ALA A 88 -15.47 2.48 9.18
C ALA A 88 -14.99 2.79 10.61
N LEU A 89 -13.75 2.42 10.94
CA LEU A 89 -13.08 2.69 12.21
C LEU A 89 -12.41 4.06 12.30
N GLY A 90 -12.47 4.89 11.25
CA GLY A 90 -11.86 6.22 11.21
C GLY A 90 -10.33 6.22 11.11
N ILE A 91 -9.72 5.10 10.69
CA ILE A 91 -8.27 4.99 10.49
C ILE A 91 -7.86 5.72 9.20
N ILE A 92 -8.72 5.66 8.19
CA ILE A 92 -8.56 6.36 6.92
C ILE A 92 -9.84 7.13 6.59
N ASP A 93 -9.72 8.19 5.80
CA ASP A 93 -10.86 8.97 5.32
C ASP A 93 -11.45 8.40 4.01
N GLN A 94 -12.47 9.07 3.49
CA GLN A 94 -13.19 8.63 2.29
C GLN A 94 -12.32 8.73 1.02
N GLU A 95 -11.42 9.70 0.97
CA GLU A 95 -10.54 9.93 -0.17
C GLU A 95 -9.43 8.87 -0.22
N THR A 96 -8.75 8.64 0.91
CA THR A 96 -7.75 7.58 1.10
C THR A 96 -8.35 6.22 0.80
N LYS A 97 -9.59 5.96 1.23
CA LYS A 97 -10.33 4.74 0.86
C LYS A 97 -10.45 4.59 -0.66
N GLY A 98 -10.83 5.66 -1.37
CA GLY A 98 -10.94 5.67 -2.82
C GLY A 98 -9.61 5.36 -3.52
N ASN A 99 -8.52 5.95 -3.03
CA ASN A 99 -7.18 5.71 -3.55
C ASN A 99 -6.69 4.27 -3.31
N ILE A 100 -6.94 3.71 -2.12
CA ILE A 100 -6.62 2.31 -1.82
C ILE A 100 -7.44 1.36 -2.71
N ASP A 101 -8.71 1.67 -2.98
CA ASP A 101 -9.50 0.88 -3.92
C ASP A 101 -8.93 0.93 -5.34
N LEU A 102 -8.44 2.09 -5.79
CA LEU A 102 -7.75 2.20 -7.07
C LEU A 102 -6.48 1.32 -7.10
N LEU A 103 -5.66 1.35 -6.04
CA LEU A 103 -4.50 0.44 -5.90
C LEU A 103 -4.91 -1.04 -5.97
N ARG A 104 -6.00 -1.42 -5.30
CA ARG A 104 -6.55 -2.77 -5.36
C ARG A 104 -6.97 -3.16 -6.78
N HIS A 105 -7.60 -2.24 -7.52
CA HIS A 105 -7.98 -2.47 -8.92
C HIS A 105 -6.75 -2.62 -9.82
N MET A 106 -5.71 -1.80 -9.65
CA MET A 106 -4.44 -1.93 -10.37
C MET A 106 -3.80 -3.30 -10.11
N ARG A 107 -3.69 -3.71 -8.83
CA ARG A 107 -3.16 -5.03 -8.45
C ARG A 107 -3.95 -6.17 -9.10
N ASN A 108 -5.28 -6.10 -9.07
CA ASN A 108 -6.14 -7.14 -9.64
C ASN A 108 -6.00 -7.22 -11.16
N ALA A 109 -5.89 -6.07 -11.85
CA ALA A 109 -5.62 -6.04 -13.28
C ALA A 109 -4.27 -6.69 -13.59
N CYS A 110 -3.21 -6.32 -12.86
CA CYS A 110 -1.90 -6.97 -13.00
C CYS A 110 -1.95 -8.47 -12.66
N ALA A 111 -2.77 -8.94 -11.72
CA ALA A 111 -2.86 -10.36 -11.38
C ALA A 111 -3.58 -11.19 -12.45
N HIS A 112 -4.60 -10.63 -13.10
CA HIS A 112 -5.52 -11.39 -13.97
C HIS A 112 -5.41 -11.08 -15.47
N ALA A 113 -4.76 -9.97 -15.86
CA ALA A 113 -4.56 -9.65 -17.26
C ALA A 113 -3.69 -10.71 -17.95
N GLN A 114 -4.06 -11.07 -19.17
CA GLN A 114 -3.24 -11.91 -20.06
C GLN A 114 -2.18 -11.08 -20.80
N ASN A 115 -2.43 -9.79 -20.96
CA ASN A 115 -1.53 -8.85 -21.61
C ASN A 115 -0.48 -8.34 -20.61
N ASP A 116 0.68 -7.93 -21.11
CA ASP A 116 1.74 -7.37 -20.28
C ASP A 116 1.37 -5.94 -19.85
N LEU A 117 1.06 -5.76 -18.56
CA LEU A 117 0.77 -4.46 -17.96
C LEU A 117 2.01 -3.95 -17.24
N ASN A 118 2.39 -2.70 -17.51
CA ASN A 118 3.61 -2.08 -17.03
C ASN A 118 3.41 -0.56 -16.86
N PHE A 119 4.46 0.18 -16.46
CA PHE A 119 4.35 1.64 -16.24
C PHE A 119 4.24 2.47 -17.53
N GLN A 120 4.27 1.83 -18.70
CA GLN A 120 3.97 2.45 -20.00
C GLN A 120 2.51 2.25 -20.43
N SER A 121 1.77 1.36 -19.78
CA SER A 121 0.35 1.13 -20.08
C SER A 121 -0.48 2.39 -19.76
N PRO A 122 -1.30 2.91 -20.70
CA PRO A 122 -2.08 4.13 -20.49
C PRO A 122 -2.97 4.09 -19.25
N GLU A 123 -3.57 2.93 -18.97
CA GLU A 123 -4.46 2.73 -17.82
C GLU A 123 -3.69 2.78 -16.49
N ILE A 124 -2.46 2.26 -16.46
CA ILE A 124 -1.59 2.31 -15.28
C ILE A 124 -1.12 3.74 -15.04
N GLN A 125 -0.72 4.46 -16.09
CA GLN A 125 -0.32 5.86 -15.96
C GLN A 125 -1.46 6.75 -15.49
N ALA A 126 -2.67 6.58 -16.05
CA ALA A 126 -3.85 7.31 -15.63
C ALA A 126 -4.21 7.01 -14.17
N ALA A 127 -4.11 5.76 -13.72
CA ALA A 127 -4.34 5.41 -12.33
C ALA A 127 -3.33 6.08 -11.39
N ILE A 128 -2.03 6.08 -11.72
CA ILE A 128 -0.99 6.75 -10.93
C ILE A 128 -1.24 8.27 -10.89
N GLN A 129 -1.65 8.86 -12.02
CA GLN A 129 -2.04 10.26 -12.07
C GLN A 129 -3.19 10.59 -11.14
N CYS A 130 -4.22 9.75 -11.05
CA CYS A 130 -5.28 9.94 -10.06
C CYS A 130 -4.77 9.88 -8.62
N LEU A 131 -3.82 8.98 -8.31
CA LEU A 131 -3.27 8.83 -6.96
C LEU A 131 -2.47 10.05 -6.51
N VAL A 132 -1.81 10.74 -7.43
CA VAL A 132 -0.96 11.90 -7.12
C VAL A 132 -1.52 13.23 -7.65
N ALA A 133 -2.78 13.27 -8.08
CA ALA A 133 -3.36 14.42 -8.77
C ALA A 133 -3.24 15.73 -7.97
N ASP A 134 -3.28 15.64 -6.64
CA ASP A 134 -3.19 16.78 -5.73
C ASP A 134 -1.77 17.08 -5.26
N SER A 135 -0.76 16.31 -5.68
CA SER A 135 0.64 16.44 -5.22
C SER A 135 1.38 17.63 -5.84
N SER A 136 0.69 18.55 -6.52
CA SER A 136 1.23 19.72 -7.25
C SER A 136 2.19 19.42 -8.42
N VAL A 137 2.53 18.15 -8.67
CA VAL A 137 3.49 17.72 -9.69
C VAL A 137 2.77 17.25 -10.96
N PRO A 138 2.95 17.92 -12.13
CA PRO A 138 2.30 17.51 -13.36
C PRO A 138 2.94 16.24 -13.94
N LEU A 139 2.28 15.09 -13.77
CA LEU A 139 2.74 13.79 -14.27
C LEU A 139 2.64 13.59 -15.79
N GLY A 140 2.06 14.53 -16.55
CA GLY A 140 1.75 14.37 -17.97
C GLY A 140 2.96 14.16 -18.90
N GLN A 141 4.20 14.28 -18.38
CA GLN A 141 5.45 14.11 -19.15
C GLN A 141 6.49 13.25 -18.42
N VAL A 142 6.09 12.53 -17.37
CA VAL A 142 7.03 11.82 -16.50
C VAL A 142 7.49 10.50 -17.14
N PRO A 143 8.81 10.27 -17.30
CA PRO A 143 9.32 9.04 -17.88
C PRO A 143 8.91 7.79 -17.08
N PRO A 144 8.79 6.60 -17.71
CA PRO A 144 8.35 5.38 -17.02
C PRO A 144 9.15 5.00 -15.75
N PRO A 145 10.49 5.13 -15.68
CA PRO A 145 11.23 4.88 -14.44
C PRO A 145 10.81 5.78 -13.28
N MET A 146 10.41 7.01 -13.60
CA MET A 146 9.99 8.01 -12.62
C MET A 146 8.51 7.77 -12.21
N MET A 147 7.65 7.29 -13.11
CA MET A 147 6.32 6.77 -12.78
C MET A 147 6.37 5.58 -11.83
N ARG A 148 7.32 4.67 -12.07
CA ARG A 148 7.60 3.54 -11.19
C ARG A 148 8.01 4.02 -9.79
N GLY A 149 8.95 4.95 -9.72
CA GLY A 149 9.38 5.57 -8.46
C GLY A 149 8.22 6.24 -7.72
N ALA A 150 7.42 7.04 -8.42
CA ALA A 150 6.25 7.72 -7.90
C ALA A 150 5.23 6.75 -7.28
N PHE A 151 4.91 5.67 -7.99
CA PHE A 151 3.99 4.66 -7.50
C PHE A 151 4.49 3.95 -6.24
N VAL A 152 5.77 3.57 -6.21
CA VAL A 152 6.39 2.95 -5.03
C VAL A 152 6.38 3.91 -3.84
N LEU A 153 6.77 5.16 -4.07
CA LEU A 153 6.77 6.23 -3.06
C LEU A 153 5.36 6.43 -2.48
N TYR A 154 4.35 6.55 -3.34
CA TYR A 154 2.96 6.69 -2.93
C TYR A 154 2.49 5.54 -2.04
N CYS A 155 2.76 4.30 -2.45
CA CYS A 155 2.40 3.12 -1.65
C CYS A 155 3.11 3.11 -0.30
N ARG A 156 4.40 3.48 -0.24
CA ARG A 156 5.17 3.54 1.01
C ARG A 156 4.63 4.59 1.96
N ILE A 157 4.37 5.80 1.47
CA ILE A 157 3.79 6.89 2.27
C ILE A 157 2.41 6.47 2.77
N THR A 158 1.53 5.96 1.90
CA THR A 158 0.19 5.50 2.28
C THR A 158 0.25 4.42 3.37
N ALA A 159 1.12 3.42 3.21
CA ALA A 159 1.31 2.37 4.20
C ALA A 159 1.81 2.93 5.55
N HIS A 160 2.76 3.88 5.52
CA HIS A 160 3.24 4.55 6.73
C HIS A 160 2.12 5.33 7.43
N LEU A 161 1.36 6.13 6.68
CA LEU A 161 0.25 6.93 7.20
C LEU A 161 -0.84 6.07 7.84
N ILE A 162 -1.17 4.91 7.25
CA ILE A 162 -2.14 3.95 7.81
C ILE A 162 -1.69 3.45 9.19
N ARG A 163 -0.39 3.18 9.35
CA ARG A 163 0.17 2.60 10.58
C ARG A 163 0.33 3.64 11.68
N PHE A 164 0.91 4.78 11.34
CA PHE A 164 1.34 5.76 12.34
C PHE A 164 0.36 6.92 12.50
N GLY A 165 -0.56 7.10 11.55
CA GLY A 165 -1.52 8.21 11.57
C GLY A 165 -0.84 9.58 11.53
N ALA A 166 0.39 9.66 11.01
CA ALA A 166 1.20 10.86 10.87
C ALA A 166 2.23 10.64 9.75
N PRO A 167 2.69 11.70 9.06
CA PRO A 167 3.71 11.57 8.04
C PRO A 167 5.06 11.25 8.70
N PRO A 168 5.96 10.59 7.95
CA PRO A 168 7.28 10.25 8.45
C PRO A 168 8.11 11.51 8.75
N GLU A 169 8.81 11.56 9.90
CA GLU A 169 9.70 12.68 10.27
C GLU A 169 10.88 12.84 9.30
N SER A 170 11.34 11.72 8.75
CA SER A 170 12.30 11.67 7.65
C SER A 170 11.93 10.52 6.73
N PHE A 171 12.06 10.76 5.43
CA PHE A 171 11.78 9.74 4.43
C PHE A 171 12.83 9.84 3.34
N ASP A 172 13.54 8.74 3.14
CA ASP A 172 14.53 8.65 2.07
C ASP A 172 13.80 8.40 0.74
N ALA A 173 13.56 9.50 0.01
CA ALA A 173 13.10 9.49 -1.37
C ALA A 173 14.24 9.15 -2.37
N GLY A 174 15.45 8.89 -1.86
CA GLY A 174 16.67 8.82 -2.65
C GLY A 174 17.19 10.19 -3.03
N THR A 175 18.13 10.24 -3.97
CA THR A 175 18.74 11.48 -4.47
C THR A 175 17.98 12.13 -5.64
N ASP A 176 16.82 11.57 -6.02
CA ASP A 176 16.03 12.08 -7.14
C ASP A 176 15.21 13.31 -6.71
N PRO A 177 15.43 14.50 -7.32
CA PRO A 177 14.71 15.71 -6.94
C PRO A 177 13.20 15.63 -7.16
N PHE A 178 12.75 14.94 -8.20
CA PHE A 178 11.33 14.79 -8.48
C PHE A 178 10.65 13.92 -7.42
N LEU A 179 11.28 12.82 -7.00
CA LEU A 179 10.72 11.97 -5.94
C LEU A 179 10.67 12.72 -4.60
N SER A 180 11.64 13.59 -4.36
CA SER A 180 11.66 14.45 -3.16
C SER A 180 10.52 15.48 -3.16
N GLU A 181 10.29 16.14 -4.29
CA GLU A 181 9.18 17.10 -4.46
C GLU A 181 7.81 16.41 -4.35
N LEU A 182 7.65 15.26 -5.03
CA LEU A 182 6.45 14.45 -4.95
C LEU A 182 6.16 13.98 -3.53
N MET A 183 7.18 13.53 -2.80
CA MET A 183 7.07 13.13 -1.40
C MET A 183 6.53 14.27 -0.54
N GLN A 184 7.10 15.47 -0.68
CA GLN A 184 6.66 16.64 0.06
C GLN A 184 5.19 16.98 -0.24
N GLY A 185 4.80 16.99 -1.52
CA GLY A 185 3.42 17.24 -1.93
C GLY A 185 2.43 16.23 -1.34
N LEU A 186 2.78 14.93 -1.31
CA LEU A 186 1.95 13.88 -0.72
C LEU A 186 1.81 14.02 0.80
N VAL A 187 2.89 14.39 1.49
CA VAL A 187 2.87 14.65 2.94
C VAL A 187 1.98 15.85 3.28
N ASP A 188 2.09 16.93 2.51
CA ASP A 188 1.31 18.16 2.71
C ASP A 188 -0.19 17.94 2.45
N GLN A 189 -0.52 17.13 1.43
CA GLN A 189 -1.90 16.70 1.15
C GLN A 189 -2.50 15.99 2.36
N TRP A 190 -1.80 15.00 2.92
CA TRP A 190 -2.28 14.25 4.08
C TRP A 190 -2.46 15.16 5.30
N ALA A 191 -1.50 16.05 5.58
CA ALA A 191 -1.59 16.97 6.71
C ALA A 191 -2.83 17.88 6.61
N THR A 192 -3.22 18.25 5.39
CA THR A 192 -4.43 19.02 5.12
C THR A 192 -5.69 18.20 5.37
N GLN A 193 -5.75 16.96 4.88
CA GLN A 193 -6.89 16.05 5.08
C GLN A 193 -7.13 15.73 6.56
N THR A 194 -6.09 15.45 7.33
CA THR A 194 -6.20 15.15 8.77
C THR A 194 -6.73 16.35 9.56
N ARG A 195 -6.29 17.58 9.25
CA ARG A 195 -6.83 18.80 9.87
C ARG A 195 -8.32 18.98 9.59
N VAL A 196 -8.75 18.73 8.35
CA VAL A 196 -10.17 18.81 7.96
C VAL A 196 -10.99 17.69 8.61
N GLY A 197 -10.41 16.50 8.78
CA GLY A 197 -11.04 15.36 9.45
C GLY A 197 -11.28 15.59 10.94
N LEU A 198 -10.30 16.15 11.66
CA LEU A 198 -10.43 16.48 13.09
C LEU A 198 -11.47 17.58 13.33
N LEU A 199 -11.50 18.62 12.50
CA LEU A 199 -12.51 19.69 12.58
C LEU A 199 -13.96 19.19 12.36
N LYS A 200 -14.15 18.07 11.65
CA LYS A 200 -15.46 17.45 11.39
C LYS A 200 -15.91 16.47 12.47
N LEU A 201 -15.03 16.08 13.39
CA LEU A 201 -15.35 15.22 14.53
C LEU A 201 -15.64 16.01 15.82
N GLU A 202 -15.38 17.33 15.81
CA GLU A 202 -15.63 18.24 16.94
C GLU A 202 -16.97 19.01 16.83
N GLY A 203 -17.85 18.66 15.88
CA GLY A 203 -19.18 19.25 15.70
C GLY A 203 -20.29 18.19 15.62
#